data_AF-A0A951VX17-F1
#
_entry.id   AF-A0A951VX17-F1
#
_cell.length_a   1.000
_cell.length_b   1.000
_cell.length_c   1.000
_cell.angle_alpha   90.00
_cell.angle_beta   90.00
_cell.angle_gamma   90.00
#
_symmetry.space_group_name_H-M   'P 1'
#
loop_
_entity.id
_entity.type
_entity.pdbx_description
1 polymer ?
#
loop_
_entity_poly.entity_id
_entity_poly.type
_entity_poly.pdbx_seq_one_letter_code
_entity_poly.pdbx_strand_id
1 'polypeptide(L)'
;MIRTVVIGLGRIGWMLEKDNYRYHPCTHTGTLLSLSKRFKIVAGCDLSEERRVKFKRYIRSKMAENVELYSDVDQLIRAIFEKKVIIDFAVIATGPESHPDIFKKLILAGVKRFLIEKPVALNSNVAMKMLRSKIPFSVSTS
;
A
#
# COMPACT_ATOMS: atom_id res chain seq x y z
N MET A 1 16.63 -0.94 1.00
CA MET A 1 15.50 -0.27 0.33
C MET A 1 14.21 -0.96 0.76
N ILE A 2 13.19 -0.19 1.17
CA ILE A 2 11.93 -0.70 1.73
C ILE A 2 10.94 -0.96 0.59
N ARG A 3 10.59 -2.22 0.37
CA ARG A 3 9.67 -2.65 -0.70
C ARG A 3 8.24 -2.38 -0.28
N THR A 4 7.56 -1.56 -1.08
CA THR A 4 6.28 -0.95 -0.72
C THR A 4 5.18 -1.38 -1.68
N VAL A 5 4.02 -1.72 -1.13
CA VAL A 5 2.77 -1.88 -1.88
C VAL A 5 1.84 -0.69 -1.61
N VAL A 6 1.16 -0.21 -2.66
CA VAL A 6 0.07 0.77 -2.54
C VAL A 6 -1.25 0.06 -2.83
N ILE A 7 -2.14 0.01 -1.85
CA ILE A 7 -3.46 -0.62 -1.93
C ILE A 7 -4.51 0.49 -1.90
N GLY A 8 -5.38 0.53 -2.92
CA GLY A 8 -6.24 1.68 -3.19
C GLY A 8 -5.54 2.70 -4.09
N LEU A 9 -5.71 2.52 -5.40
CA LEU A 9 -5.09 3.33 -6.46
C LEU A 9 -6.01 4.46 -6.92
N GLY A 10 -6.73 5.05 -5.96
CA GLY A 10 -7.62 6.18 -6.17
C GLY A 10 -6.91 7.54 -6.07
N ARG A 11 -7.71 8.56 -5.72
CA ARG A 11 -7.28 9.96 -5.59
C ARG A 11 -6.07 10.15 -4.68
N ILE A 12 -6.20 9.77 -3.41
CA ILE A 12 -5.15 9.94 -2.39
C ILE A 12 -4.00 8.94 -2.58
N GLY A 13 -4.30 7.76 -3.16
CA GLY A 13 -3.30 6.77 -3.52
C GLY A 13 -2.27 7.31 -4.52
N TRP A 14 -2.73 7.90 -5.63
CA TRP A 14 -1.84 8.53 -6.62
C TRP A 14 -2.51 9.50 -7.61
N MET A 15 -3.82 9.40 -7.88
CA MET A 15 -4.39 10.10 -9.05
C MET A 15 -4.32 11.63 -8.92
N LEU A 16 -4.37 12.17 -7.70
CA LEU A 16 -4.26 13.61 -7.46
C LEU A 16 -2.86 14.17 -7.75
N GLU A 17 -1.85 13.32 -7.91
CA GLU A 17 -0.50 13.74 -8.27
C GLU A 17 -0.40 14.35 -9.68
N LYS A 18 -1.48 14.23 -10.47
CA LYS A 18 -1.62 14.87 -11.80
C LYS A 18 -2.40 16.19 -11.77
N ASP A 19 -2.87 16.61 -10.60
CA ASP A 19 -3.64 17.84 -10.44
C ASP A 19 -2.70 19.05 -10.34
N ASN A 20 -2.66 19.89 -11.39
CA ASN A 20 -1.77 21.05 -11.45
C ASN A 20 -2.10 22.15 -10.42
N TYR A 21 -3.29 22.11 -9.81
CA TYR A 21 -3.71 23.09 -8.79
C TYR A 21 -3.27 22.71 -7.37
N ARG A 22 -2.55 21.60 -7.21
CA ARG A 22 -2.05 21.13 -5.92
C ARG A 22 -0.54 21.28 -5.80
N TYR A 23 -0.09 21.57 -4.59
CA TYR A 23 1.32 21.42 -4.24
C TYR A 23 1.67 19.93 -4.16
N HIS A 24 2.77 19.52 -4.80
CA HIS A 24 3.21 18.13 -4.87
C HIS A 24 4.49 17.89 -4.06
N PRO A 25 4.66 16.71 -3.42
CA PRO A 25 3.77 15.56 -3.49
C PRO A 25 2.52 15.70 -2.61
N CYS A 26 1.36 15.34 -3.16
CA CYS A 26 0.08 15.37 -2.43
C CYS A 26 -0.56 14.00 -2.24
N THR A 27 0.09 12.94 -2.75
CA THR A 27 -0.37 11.55 -2.64
C THR A 27 0.67 10.67 -1.96
N HIS A 28 0.24 9.50 -1.52
CA HIS A 28 1.16 8.48 -0.97
C HIS A 28 2.20 8.06 -1.99
N THR A 29 1.75 7.78 -3.23
CA THR A 29 2.66 7.40 -4.31
C THR A 29 3.65 8.51 -4.63
N GLY A 30 3.21 9.77 -4.72
CA GLY A 30 4.10 10.92 -4.93
C GLY A 30 5.16 11.03 -3.83
N THR A 31 4.75 10.88 -2.58
CA THR A 31 5.67 10.91 -1.42
C THR A 31 6.70 9.78 -1.49
N LEU A 32 6.24 8.54 -1.75
CA LEU A 32 7.14 7.39 -1.91
C LEU A 32 8.14 7.58 -3.06
N LEU A 33 7.71 8.16 -4.17
CA LEU A 33 8.58 8.48 -5.32
C LEU A 33 9.64 9.54 -4.97
N SER A 34 9.27 10.59 -4.23
CA SER A 34 10.24 11.61 -3.77
C SER A 34 11.26 11.03 -2.79
N LEU A 35 10.89 9.98 -2.05
CA LEU A 35 11.75 9.25 -1.12
C LEU A 35 12.34 7.96 -1.72
N SER A 36 12.56 7.92 -3.04
CA SER A 36 13.03 6.74 -3.80
C SER A 36 14.37 6.16 -3.32
N LYS A 37 15.21 6.96 -2.64
CA LYS A 37 16.45 6.48 -1.99
C LYS A 37 16.17 5.49 -0.84
N ARG A 38 14.97 5.52 -0.25
CA ARG A 38 14.57 4.70 0.90
C ARG A 38 13.47 3.71 0.54
N PHE A 39 12.50 4.11 -0.27
CA PHE A 39 11.33 3.31 -0.62
C PHE A 39 11.35 2.91 -2.10
N LYS A 40 10.93 1.68 -2.37
CA LYS A 40 10.69 1.17 -3.72
C LYS A 40 9.28 0.65 -3.82
N ILE A 41 8.50 1.21 -4.74
CA ILE A 41 7.17 0.69 -5.05
C ILE A 41 7.38 -0.58 -5.88
N VAL A 42 6.91 -1.72 -5.37
CA VAL A 42 7.04 -3.02 -6.05
C VAL A 42 5.70 -3.59 -6.47
N ALA A 43 4.62 -3.15 -5.83
CA ALA A 43 3.27 -3.61 -6.13
C ALA A 43 2.22 -2.49 -6.01
N GLY A 44 1.13 -2.63 -6.76
CA GLY A 44 -0.10 -1.87 -6.63
C GLY A 44 -1.33 -2.79 -6.61
N CYS A 45 -2.35 -2.43 -5.86
CA CYS A 45 -3.58 -3.24 -5.75
C CYS A 45 -4.82 -2.36 -5.76
N ASP A 46 -5.76 -2.62 -6.67
CA ASP A 46 -7.07 -1.96 -6.73
C ASP A 46 -8.07 -2.83 -7.51
N LEU A 47 -9.32 -2.87 -7.04
CA LEU A 47 -10.42 -3.60 -7.69
C LEU A 47 -10.69 -3.08 -9.12
N SER A 48 -10.50 -1.78 -9.35
CA SER A 48 -10.70 -1.17 -10.66
C SER A 48 -9.51 -1.43 -11.58
N GLU A 49 -9.75 -2.17 -12.66
CA GLU A 49 -8.78 -2.36 -13.73
C GLU A 49 -8.31 -1.03 -14.34
N GLU A 50 -9.24 -0.11 -14.57
CA GLU A 50 -8.93 1.21 -15.11
C GLU A 50 -7.91 1.97 -14.22
N ARG A 51 -8.10 1.93 -12.90
CA ARG A 51 -7.15 2.55 -11.95
C ARG A 51 -5.79 1.87 -11.99
N ARG A 52 -5.75 0.53 -12.06
CA ARG A 52 -4.50 -0.25 -12.21
C ARG A 52 -3.75 0.13 -13.48
N VAL A 53 -4.41 0.20 -14.62
CA VAL A 53 -3.81 0.60 -15.90
C VAL A 53 -3.26 2.02 -15.84
N LYS A 54 -4.06 2.97 -15.32
CA LYS A 54 -3.63 4.37 -15.17
C LYS A 54 -2.44 4.51 -14.22
N PHE A 55 -2.43 3.76 -13.12
CA PHE A 55 -1.31 3.72 -12.18
C PHE A 55 -0.04 3.15 -12.83
N LYS A 56 -0.15 2.03 -13.57
CA LYS A 56 1.00 1.45 -14.30
C LYS A 56 1.66 2.47 -15.21
N ARG A 57 0.85 3.20 -15.99
CA ARG A 57 1.34 4.23 -16.91
C ARG A 57 2.01 5.38 -16.17
N TYR A 58 1.44 5.81 -15.04
CA TYR A 58 2.03 6.85 -14.21
C TYR A 58 3.39 6.43 -13.64
N ILE A 59 3.46 5.24 -13.03
CA ILE A 59 4.68 4.69 -12.47
C ILE A 59 5.77 4.55 -13.54
N ARG A 60 5.45 4.00 -14.72
CA ARG A 60 6.40 3.88 -15.84
C ARG A 60 6.94 5.24 -16.32
N SER A 61 6.20 6.32 -16.13
CA SER A 61 6.69 7.68 -16.45
C SER A 61 7.63 8.28 -15.40
N LYS A 62 7.70 7.67 -14.21
CA LYS A 62 8.47 8.16 -13.06
C LYS A 62 9.63 7.24 -12.67
N MET A 63 9.52 5.95 -12.98
CA MET A 63 10.54 4.94 -12.72
C MET A 63 10.67 4.00 -13.93
N ALA A 64 11.90 3.54 -14.18
CA ALA A 64 12.20 2.58 -15.25
C ALA A 64 11.72 1.15 -14.92
N GLU A 65 11.53 0.85 -13.64
CA GLU A 65 11.16 -0.48 -13.18
C GLU A 65 9.66 -0.74 -13.29
N ASN A 66 9.30 -1.99 -13.59
CA ASN A 66 7.92 -2.43 -13.60
C ASN A 66 7.41 -2.66 -12.17
N VAL A 67 6.12 -2.40 -11.98
CA VAL A 67 5.38 -2.66 -10.74
C VAL A 67 4.33 -3.72 -11.01
N GLU A 68 4.26 -4.72 -10.14
CA GLU A 68 3.27 -5.79 -10.21
C GLU A 68 1.90 -5.28 -9.77
N LEU A 69 0.84 -5.65 -10.50
CA LEU A 69 -0.51 -5.16 -10.22
C LEU A 69 -1.46 -6.30 -9.94
N TYR A 70 -2.17 -6.20 -8.81
CA TYR A 70 -3.12 -7.20 -8.33
C TYR A 70 -4.53 -6.65 -8.38
N SER A 71 -5.49 -7.44 -8.88
CA SER A 71 -6.90 -7.00 -8.94
C SER A 71 -7.56 -6.95 -7.58
N ASP A 72 -7.07 -7.71 -6.62
CA ASP A 72 -7.63 -7.81 -5.29
C ASP A 72 -6.54 -8.17 -4.29
N VAL A 73 -6.85 -7.98 -3.02
CA VAL A 73 -5.89 -8.22 -1.94
C VAL A 73 -5.57 -9.71 -1.82
N ASP A 74 -6.50 -10.61 -2.13
CA ASP A 74 -6.25 -12.06 -2.04
C ASP A 74 -5.23 -12.53 -3.08
N GLN A 75 -5.23 -11.96 -4.28
CA GLN A 75 -4.18 -12.17 -5.28
C GLN A 75 -2.82 -11.67 -4.79
N LEU A 76 -2.78 -10.48 -4.17
CA LEU A 76 -1.55 -9.95 -3.57
C LEU A 76 -1.04 -10.89 -2.47
N ILE A 77 -1.91 -11.37 -1.58
CA ILE A 77 -1.54 -12.29 -0.51
C ILE A 77 -0.98 -13.61 -1.08
N ARG A 78 -1.63 -14.19 -2.09
CA ARG A 78 -1.12 -15.40 -2.77
C ARG A 78 0.28 -15.17 -3.32
N ALA A 79 0.53 -14.03 -3.98
CA ALA A 79 1.83 -13.70 -4.51
C ALA A 79 2.90 -13.51 -3.42
N ILE A 80 2.55 -13.00 -2.23
CA ILE A 80 3.46 -12.91 -1.09
C ILE A 80 3.82 -14.32 -0.58
N PHE A 81 2.83 -15.20 -0.39
CA PHE A 81 3.08 -16.57 0.09
C PHE A 81 3.90 -17.40 -0.91
N GLU A 82 3.64 -17.23 -2.20
CA GLU A 82 4.40 -17.86 -3.29
C GLU A 82 5.78 -17.20 -3.51
N LYS A 83 6.15 -16.19 -2.70
CA LYS A 83 7.41 -15.45 -2.78
C LYS A 83 7.65 -14.77 -4.14
N LYS A 84 6.58 -14.53 -4.92
CA LYS A 84 6.62 -13.79 -6.19
C LYS A 84 6.86 -12.29 -5.97
N VAL A 85 6.41 -11.78 -4.83
CA VAL A 85 6.65 -10.40 -4.41
C VAL A 85 7.01 -10.37 -2.92
N ILE A 86 7.87 -9.45 -2.53
CA ILE A 86 8.23 -9.25 -1.12
C ILE A 86 7.86 -7.83 -0.70
N ILE A 87 7.09 -7.72 0.37
CA ILE A 87 6.54 -6.46 0.87
C ILE A 87 7.05 -6.20 2.29
N ASP A 88 7.74 -5.08 2.49
CA ASP A 88 8.20 -4.61 3.80
C ASP A 88 7.23 -3.60 4.44
N PHE A 89 6.53 -2.84 3.60
CA PHE A 89 5.68 -1.72 3.97
C PHE A 89 4.42 -1.69 3.09
N ALA A 90 3.25 -1.54 3.70
CA ALA A 90 1.98 -1.41 3.00
C ALA A 90 1.34 -0.06 3.27
N VAL A 91 0.97 0.63 2.19
CA VAL A 91 0.08 1.80 2.25
C VAL A 91 -1.33 1.33 1.91
N ILE A 92 -2.26 1.49 2.85
CA ILE A 92 -3.69 1.18 2.68
C ILE A 92 -4.43 2.51 2.51
N ALA A 93 -4.73 2.86 1.27
CA ALA A 93 -5.44 4.08 0.85
C ALA A 93 -6.83 3.77 0.28
N THR A 94 -7.51 2.76 0.84
CA THR A 94 -8.87 2.36 0.49
C THR A 94 -9.91 3.06 1.39
N GLY A 95 -11.19 2.67 1.29
CA GLY A 95 -12.21 3.14 2.21
C GLY A 95 -12.09 2.47 3.60
N PRO A 96 -12.44 3.18 4.69
CA PRO A 96 -12.25 2.72 6.07
C PRO A 96 -12.96 1.42 6.44
N GLU A 97 -14.01 1.06 5.70
CA GLU A 97 -14.72 -0.22 5.81
C GLU A 97 -13.83 -1.43 5.48
N SER A 98 -12.85 -1.25 4.59
CA SER A 98 -11.99 -2.33 4.10
C SER A 98 -10.68 -2.47 4.87
N HIS A 99 -10.26 -1.43 5.60
CA HIS A 99 -8.97 -1.43 6.31
C HIS A 99 -8.75 -2.63 7.23
N PRO A 100 -9.72 -3.08 8.05
CA PRO A 100 -9.48 -4.17 9.00
C PRO A 100 -9.18 -5.51 8.33
N ASP A 101 -9.90 -5.84 7.25
CA ASP A 101 -9.71 -7.09 6.50
C ASP A 101 -8.35 -7.09 5.79
N ILE A 102 -8.05 -6.00 5.07
CA ILE A 102 -6.79 -5.84 4.33
C ILE A 102 -5.60 -5.91 5.30
N PHE A 103 -5.67 -5.18 6.41
CA PHE A 103 -4.62 -5.16 7.42
C PHE A 103 -4.38 -6.55 8.02
N LYS A 104 -5.44 -7.27 8.41
CA LYS A 104 -5.35 -8.62 8.95
C LYS A 104 -4.68 -9.57 7.97
N LYS A 105 -5.10 -9.56 6.70
CA LYS A 105 -4.55 -10.39 5.63
C LYS A 105 -3.05 -10.14 5.43
N LEU A 106 -2.63 -8.87 5.40
CA LEU A 106 -1.23 -8.50 5.20
C LEU A 106 -0.34 -8.85 6.40
N ILE A 107 -0.83 -8.67 7.63
CA ILE A 107 -0.11 -9.10 8.84
C ILE A 107 0.13 -10.62 8.80
N LEU A 108 -0.91 -11.40 8.47
CA LEU A 108 -0.80 -12.86 8.36
C LEU A 108 0.17 -13.29 7.25
N ALA A 109 0.29 -12.48 6.18
CA ALA A 109 1.28 -12.68 5.12
C ALA A 109 2.69 -12.19 5.48
N GLY A 110 2.91 -11.67 6.69
CA GLY A 110 4.23 -11.27 7.20
C GLY A 110 4.64 -9.82 6.91
N VAL A 111 3.72 -8.96 6.46
CA VAL A 111 3.99 -7.52 6.29
C VAL A 111 4.10 -6.86 7.67
N LYS A 112 5.19 -6.10 7.88
CA LYS A 112 5.57 -5.60 9.22
C LYS A 112 5.24 -4.14 9.46
N ARG A 113 5.09 -3.34 8.41
CA ARG A 113 4.95 -1.87 8.51
C ARG A 113 3.76 -1.41 7.70
N PHE A 114 2.98 -0.50 8.25
CA PHE A 114 1.73 -0.04 7.66
C PHE A 114 1.59 1.47 7.75
N LEU A 115 1.00 2.05 6.71
CA LEU A 115 0.40 3.38 6.72
C LEU A 115 -1.05 3.20 6.27
N ILE A 116 -2.00 3.54 7.13
CA ILE A 116 -3.43 3.37 6.86
C ILE A 116 -4.05 4.76 6.76
N GLU A 117 -4.81 4.99 5.69
CA GLU A 117 -5.52 6.26 5.51
C GLU A 117 -6.51 6.53 6.64
N LYS A 118 -6.75 7.81 6.88
CA LYS A 118 -7.71 8.24 7.90
C LYS A 118 -9.12 8.25 7.32
N PRO A 119 -10.14 7.87 8.11
CA PRO A 119 -10.02 7.28 9.45
C PRO A 119 -9.50 5.82 9.38
N VAL A 120 -8.68 5.42 10.35
CA VAL A 120 -8.06 4.08 10.38
C VAL A 120 -9.11 2.95 10.38
N ALA A 121 -10.27 3.18 10.98
CA ALA A 121 -11.42 2.28 10.99
C ALA A 121 -12.71 3.07 11.20
N LEU A 122 -13.87 2.43 10.99
CA LEU A 122 -15.20 3.04 11.17
C LEU A 122 -15.52 3.47 12.62
N ASN A 123 -14.85 2.87 13.61
CA ASN A 123 -14.99 3.25 15.02
C ASN A 123 -13.77 2.82 15.85
N SER A 124 -13.67 3.37 17.06
CA SER A 124 -12.57 3.11 18.00
C SER A 124 -12.44 1.62 18.37
N ASN A 125 -13.54 0.89 18.51
CA ASN A 125 -13.51 -0.54 18.86
C ASN A 125 -12.80 -1.36 17.78
N VAL A 126 -13.08 -1.10 16.49
CA VAL A 126 -12.41 -1.78 15.38
C VAL A 126 -10.92 -1.39 15.32
N ALA A 127 -10.60 -0.10 15.47
CA ALA A 127 -9.21 0.36 15.51
C ALA A 127 -8.41 -0.31 16.64
N MET A 128 -9.01 -0.45 17.83
CA MET A 128 -8.38 -1.14 18.96
C MET A 128 -8.16 -2.63 18.69
N LYS A 129 -9.08 -3.30 17.98
CA LYS A 129 -8.87 -4.69 17.54
C LYS A 129 -7.68 -4.81 16.58
N MET A 130 -7.54 -3.87 15.64
CA MET A 130 -6.40 -3.82 14.72
C MET A 130 -5.08 -3.66 15.49
N LEU A 131 -5.00 -2.72 16.44
CA LEU A 131 -3.80 -2.53 17.27
C LEU A 131 -3.47 -3.74 18.15
N ARG A 132 -4.48 -4.42 18.69
CA ARG A 132 -4.30 -5.60 19.54
C ARG A 132 -3.97 -6.87 18.77
N SER A 133 -4.06 -6.84 17.44
CA SER A 133 -3.64 -7.95 16.57
C SER A 133 -2.11 -8.02 16.58
N LYS A 134 -1.54 -8.46 17.70
CA LYS A 134 -0.11 -8.74 17.88
C LYS A 134 0.25 -10.00 17.10
N ILE A 135 1.11 -9.87 16.09
CA ILE A 135 1.92 -10.94 15.47
C ILE A 135 3.35 -10.36 15.36
N PRO A 136 4.41 -11.12 15.71
CA PRO A 136 5.51 -10.61 16.53
C PRO A 136 6.37 -9.56 15.83
N PHE A 137 6.48 -8.38 16.47
CA PHE A 137 7.68 -7.58 16.35
C PHE A 137 8.77 -8.31 17.12
N SER A 138 9.51 -9.20 16.46
CA SER A 138 10.84 -9.54 16.96
C SER A 138 11.70 -8.28 16.83
N VAL A 139 11.71 -7.50 17.90
CA VAL A 139 12.80 -6.56 18.16
C VAL A 139 13.98 -7.43 18.52
N SER A 140 14.77 -7.82 17.53
CA SER A 140 16.13 -8.30 17.77
C SER A 140 16.94 -7.08 18.21
N THR A 141 16.94 -6.82 19.52
CA THR A 141 18.02 -6.08 20.15
C THR A 141 19.25 -6.98 20.12
N SER A 142 20.13 -6.71 19.17
CA SER A 142 21.56 -7.02 19.26
C SER A 142 22.26 -5.80 19.84
#